data_AF-A0AAD4VY57-F1
#
_entry.id   AF-A0AAD4VY57-F1
#
_cell.length_a   1.000
_cell.length_b   1.000
_cell.length_c   1.000
_cell.angle_alpha   90.00
_cell.angle_beta   90.00
_cell.angle_gamma   90.00
#
_symmetry.space_group_name_H-M   'P 1'
#
loop_
_entity.id
_entity.type
_entity.pdbx_description
1 polymer ?
#
loop_
_entity_poly.entity_id
_entity_poly.type
_entity_poly.pdbx_seq_one_letter_code
_entity_poly.pdbx_strand_id
1 'polypeptide(L)'
;MHCRAGLGGPGKVWVGLGGARLVRVPFSSLKPIFRAITVSDAPPFDPSNIVSLQIMFRKFEFDGKLNPTFVEGAFKLPLSSIRAYLKEPITPRFVHLGSAGVTRPDRPGLDPSKQPPAIRLNKELDFILTCKLKGEDLIREMEYHIQL
;
A
#
# COMPACT_ATOMS: atom_id res chain seq x y z
N MET A 1 3.91 13.48 10.58
CA MET A 1 3.43 14.53 11.50
C MET A 1 4.54 15.54 11.72
N HIS A 2 4.50 16.69 11.03
CA HIS A 2 5.04 17.96 11.51
C HIS A 2 4.51 19.06 10.55
N CYS A 3 3.50 19.81 10.98
CA CYS A 3 2.99 20.96 10.24
C CYS A 3 3.60 22.22 10.87
N ARG A 4 4.46 22.92 10.12
CA ARG A 4 4.81 24.32 10.44
C ARG A 4 3.81 25.23 9.76
N ALA A 5 3.02 25.94 10.56
CA ALA A 5 2.22 27.07 10.10
C ALA A 5 3.13 28.30 9.97
N GLY A 6 3.34 28.77 8.74
CA GLY A 6 3.92 30.09 8.48
C GLY A 6 2.81 31.12 8.36
N LEU A 7 2.85 32.17 9.18
CA LEU A 7 1.97 33.33 9.12
C LEU A 7 2.53 34.39 8.16
N GLY A 8 1.67 34.96 7.31
CA GLY A 8 1.78 36.36 6.85
C GLY A 8 1.82 36.63 5.33
N GLY A 9 0.68 36.98 4.73
CA GLY A 9 0.56 37.62 3.40
C GLY A 9 -0.86 37.59 2.84
N PRO A 10 -1.38 38.67 2.19
CA PRO A 10 -2.82 38.85 1.92
C PRO A 10 -3.27 38.03 0.70
N GLY A 11 -3.52 36.75 0.93
CA GLY A 11 -4.13 35.86 -0.04
C GLY A 11 -4.89 34.80 0.72
N LYS A 12 -6.20 35.03 0.90
CA LYS A 12 -7.13 34.20 1.67
C LYS A 12 -6.79 32.71 1.56
N VAL A 13 -6.28 32.14 2.65
CA VAL A 13 -6.11 30.69 2.78
C VAL A 13 -7.50 30.11 2.99
N TRP A 14 -8.07 29.57 1.93
CA TRP A 14 -9.24 28.70 2.04
C TRP A 14 -8.80 27.43 2.76
N VAL A 15 -9.10 27.34 4.05
CA VAL A 15 -9.19 26.06 4.75
C VAL A 15 -10.53 25.47 4.32
N GLY A 16 -10.50 24.62 3.30
CA GLY A 16 -11.71 23.93 2.85
C GLY A 16 -12.25 23.08 3.99
N LEU A 17 -13.50 23.34 4.39
CA LEU A 17 -14.30 22.54 5.34
C LEU A 17 -14.69 21.15 4.78
N GLY A 18 -14.00 20.68 3.75
CA GLY A 18 -14.28 19.39 3.10
C GLY A 18 -13.45 18.30 3.76
N GLY A 19 -14.09 17.41 4.51
CA GLY A 19 -13.45 16.18 4.97
C GLY A 19 -12.83 15.40 3.81
N ALA A 20 -11.77 14.64 4.09
CA ALA A 20 -11.14 13.79 3.09
C ALA A 20 -12.16 12.82 2.50
N ARG A 21 -12.27 12.79 1.16
CA ARG A 21 -13.19 11.91 0.44
C ARG A 21 -12.40 10.86 -0.34
N LEU A 22 -12.75 9.59 -0.15
CA LEU A 22 -12.27 8.51 -1.00
C LEU A 22 -13.05 8.52 -2.32
N VAL A 23 -12.33 8.69 -3.43
CA VAL A 23 -12.90 8.57 -4.79
C VAL A 23 -12.40 7.27 -5.39
N ARG A 24 -13.33 6.42 -5.82
CA ARG A 24 -13.00 5.18 -6.52
C ARG A 24 -13.34 5.26 -8.00
N VAL A 25 -12.32 5.11 -8.85
CA VAL A 25 -12.43 5.07 -10.32
C VAL A 25 -11.97 3.69 -10.84
N PRO A 26 -12.89 2.74 -11.08
CA PRO A 26 -12.55 1.45 -11.67
C PRO A 26 -11.94 1.62 -13.06
N PHE A 27 -10.91 0.84 -13.40
CA PHE A 27 -10.31 0.87 -14.74
C PHE A 27 -11.31 0.52 -15.85
N SER A 28 -12.31 -0.31 -15.55
CA SER A 28 -13.42 -0.62 -16.47
C SER A 28 -14.33 0.57 -16.79
N SER A 29 -14.29 1.64 -15.99
CA SER A 29 -15.04 2.89 -16.26
C SER A 29 -14.25 3.90 -17.08
N LEU A 30 -12.96 3.65 -17.34
CA LEU A 30 -12.14 4.55 -18.14
C LEU A 30 -12.60 4.51 -19.59
N LYS A 31 -12.72 5.71 -20.17
CA LYS A 31 -13.06 5.87 -21.59
C LYS A 31 -11.80 6.21 -22.38
N PRO A 32 -11.50 5.49 -23.46
CA PRO A 32 -10.40 5.82 -24.35
C PRO A 32 -10.68 7.16 -25.04
N ILE A 33 -9.68 8.04 -25.03
CA ILE A 33 -9.78 9.36 -25.67
C ILE A 33 -8.54 9.63 -26.53
N PHE A 34 -8.75 10.34 -27.63
CA PHE A 34 -7.68 10.94 -28.42
C PHE A 34 -8.00 12.42 -28.61
N ARG A 35 -7.10 13.31 -28.14
CA ARG A 35 -7.30 14.77 -28.19
C ARG A 35 -8.66 15.23 -27.63
N ALA A 36 -9.06 14.68 -26.49
CA ALA A 36 -10.33 14.95 -25.80
C ALA A 36 -11.62 14.50 -26.54
N ILE A 37 -11.49 13.64 -27.55
CA ILE A 37 -12.59 12.99 -28.26
C ILE A 37 -12.63 11.51 -27.88
N THR A 38 -13.80 10.98 -27.57
CA THR A 38 -14.01 9.57 -27.24
C THR A 38 -13.75 8.68 -28.45
N VAL A 39 -13.03 7.57 -28.27
CA VAL A 39 -12.73 6.60 -29.33
C VAL A 39 -13.54 5.31 -29.10
N SER A 40 -14.60 5.10 -29.87
CA SER A 40 -15.54 3.99 -29.64
C SER A 40 -15.00 2.61 -30.00
N ASP A 41 -14.03 2.55 -30.90
CA ASP A 41 -13.43 1.34 -31.47
C ASP A 41 -12.07 0.98 -30.84
N ALA A 42 -11.68 1.66 -29.75
CA ALA A 42 -10.42 1.37 -29.07
C ALA A 42 -10.49 0.03 -28.30
N PRO A 43 -9.35 -0.69 -28.19
CA PRO A 43 -9.28 -1.87 -27.36
C PRO A 43 -9.54 -1.54 -25.88
N PRO A 44 -9.98 -2.53 -25.07
CA PRO A 44 -10.11 -2.36 -23.63
C PRO A 44 -8.80 -1.89 -22.98
N PHE A 45 -8.92 -1.09 -21.91
CA PHE A 45 -7.77 -0.62 -21.14
C PHE A 45 -6.99 -1.81 -20.56
N ASP A 46 -5.69 -1.91 -20.87
CA ASP A 46 -4.78 -2.90 -20.29
C ASP A 46 -4.14 -2.34 -19.00
N PRO A 47 -4.53 -2.83 -17.81
CA PRO A 47 -4.00 -2.34 -16.55
C PRO A 47 -2.56 -2.79 -16.26
N SER A 48 -1.99 -3.69 -17.08
CA SER A 48 -0.64 -4.23 -16.88
C SER A 48 0.46 -3.26 -17.33
N ASN A 49 0.11 -2.27 -18.16
CA ASN A 49 1.05 -1.40 -18.86
C ASN A 49 0.73 0.10 -18.63
N ILE A 50 0.60 0.50 -17.37
CA ILE A 50 0.35 1.91 -17.01
C ILE A 50 1.68 2.66 -16.90
N VAL A 51 1.91 3.60 -17.81
CA VAL A 51 3.17 4.39 -17.85
C VAL A 51 3.04 5.71 -17.08
N SER A 52 1.86 6.32 -17.07
CA SER A 52 1.64 7.64 -16.46
C SER A 52 0.19 7.82 -16.01
N LEU A 53 0.00 8.77 -15.09
CA LEU A 53 -1.30 9.24 -14.63
C LEU A 53 -1.33 10.76 -14.69
N GLN A 54 -2.43 11.32 -15.19
CA GLN A 54 -2.65 12.76 -15.22
C GLN A 54 -3.96 13.11 -14.50
N ILE A 55 -3.90 14.13 -13.65
CA ILE A 55 -5.08 14.76 -13.04
C ILE A 55 -5.21 16.14 -13.66
N MET A 56 -6.42 16.49 -14.08
CA MET A 56 -6.64 17.75 -14.78
C MET A 56 -8.01 18.32 -14.46
N PHE A 57 -8.02 19.60 -14.14
CA PHE A 57 -9.23 20.40 -14.04
C PHE A 57 -9.53 20.98 -15.42
N ARG A 58 -10.62 20.53 -16.07
CA ARG A 58 -10.97 20.95 -17.43
C ARG A 58 -12.27 21.75 -17.47
N LYS A 59 -12.25 22.78 -18.34
CA LYS A 59 -13.40 23.60 -18.75
C LYS A 59 -14.39 22.85 -19.65
N PHE A 60 -13.86 21.96 -20.49
CA PHE A 60 -14.64 21.13 -21.39
C PHE A 60 -14.59 19.67 -20.92
N GLU A 61 -15.73 19.01 -20.98
CA GLU A 61 -15.86 17.56 -20.91
C GLU A 61 -15.33 16.92 -22.20
N PHE A 62 -15.41 15.59 -22.26
CA PHE A 62 -15.18 14.86 -23.49
C PHE A 62 -16.18 15.30 -24.57
N ASP A 63 -15.75 15.23 -25.82
CA ASP A 63 -16.58 15.53 -27.00
C ASP A 63 -17.07 16.99 -27.05
N GLY A 64 -16.33 17.90 -26.40
CA GLY A 64 -16.49 19.36 -26.55
C GLY A 64 -17.60 19.99 -25.70
N LYS A 65 -18.27 19.24 -24.83
CA LYS A 65 -19.33 19.79 -23.96
C LYS A 65 -18.73 20.67 -22.85
N LEU A 66 -19.45 21.70 -22.41
CA LEU A 66 -19.01 22.52 -21.30
C LEU A 66 -19.20 21.77 -19.97
N ASN A 67 -18.18 21.78 -19.11
CA ASN A 67 -18.30 21.24 -17.76
C ASN A 67 -19.11 22.22 -16.90
N PRO A 68 -20.34 21.88 -16.46
CA PRO A 68 -21.21 22.81 -15.73
C PRO A 68 -20.67 23.21 -14.35
N THR A 69 -19.70 22.45 -13.84
CA THR A 69 -19.06 22.71 -12.53
C THR A 69 -17.77 23.51 -12.64
N PHE A 70 -17.32 23.83 -13.85
CA PHE A 70 -16.10 24.58 -14.05
C PHE A 70 -16.28 26.06 -13.68
N VAL A 71 -15.38 26.55 -12.83
CA VAL A 71 -15.31 27.96 -12.44
C VAL A 71 -13.88 28.43 -12.66
N GLU A 72 -13.73 29.55 -13.37
CA GLU A 72 -12.42 30.16 -13.58
C GLU A 72 -11.89 30.76 -12.27
N GLY A 73 -10.61 30.56 -12.00
CA GLY A 73 -9.96 31.11 -10.81
C GLY A 73 -8.93 30.17 -10.19
N ALA A 74 -8.35 30.61 -9.08
CA ALA A 74 -7.42 29.81 -8.31
C ALA A 74 -8.17 28.63 -7.66
N PHE A 75 -7.63 27.42 -7.82
CA PHE A 75 -8.15 26.22 -7.15
C PHE A 75 -7.04 25.52 -6.37
N LYS A 76 -7.43 24.72 -5.39
CA LYS A 76 -6.53 23.84 -4.64
C LYS A 76 -7.15 22.44 -4.61
N LEU A 77 -6.34 21.42 -4.85
CA LEU A 77 -6.73 20.01 -4.73
C LEU A 77 -5.77 19.32 -3.74
N PRO A 78 -6.03 19.38 -2.43
CA PRO A 78 -5.25 18.64 -1.45
C PRO A 78 -5.41 17.14 -1.70
N LEU A 79 -4.31 16.45 -1.96
CA LEU A 79 -4.30 15.03 -2.29
C LEU A 79 -3.49 14.28 -1.24
N SER A 80 -4.14 13.34 -0.55
CA SER A 80 -3.50 12.56 0.52
C SER A 80 -2.72 11.37 -0.03
N SER A 81 -3.36 10.55 -0.88
CA SER A 81 -2.70 9.41 -1.52
C SER A 81 -3.42 9.02 -2.82
N ILE A 82 -2.67 8.36 -3.71
CA ILE A 82 -3.19 7.68 -4.91
C ILE A 82 -2.82 6.21 -4.77
N ARG A 83 -3.78 5.32 -4.98
CA ARG A 83 -3.58 3.86 -4.88
C ARG A 83 -4.32 3.17 -6.01
N ALA A 84 -3.69 2.17 -6.62
CA ALA A 84 -4.36 1.26 -7.55
C ALA A 84 -5.18 0.22 -6.78
N TYR A 85 -6.26 -0.31 -7.39
CA TYR A 85 -6.98 -1.43 -6.82
C TYR A 85 -6.15 -2.69 -6.95
N LEU A 86 -5.93 -3.36 -5.83
CA LEU A 86 -5.53 -4.76 -5.82
C LEU A 86 -6.82 -5.58 -5.99
N LYS A 87 -6.85 -6.48 -6.99
CA LYS A 87 -8.03 -7.33 -7.28
C LYS A 87 -8.43 -8.15 -6.05
N GLU A 88 -7.43 -8.53 -5.27
CA GLU A 88 -7.37 -9.03 -3.90
C GLU A 88 -6.01 -8.55 -3.35
N PRO A 89 -5.82 -8.36 -2.04
CA PRO A 89 -4.47 -8.08 -1.53
C PRO A 89 -3.55 -9.18 -2.04
N ILE A 90 -2.61 -8.82 -2.93
CA ILE A 90 -1.48 -9.69 -3.25
C ILE A 90 -0.62 -9.64 -1.99
N THR A 91 -0.97 -10.46 -1.00
CA THR A 91 -0.04 -10.74 0.08
C THR A 91 1.09 -11.53 -0.57
N PRO A 92 2.32 -11.01 -0.64
CA PRO A 92 3.44 -11.82 -1.06
C PRO A 92 3.45 -13.06 -0.15
N ARG A 93 3.25 -14.24 -0.76
CA ARG A 93 3.24 -15.49 -0.01
C ARG A 93 4.68 -15.84 0.33
N PHE A 94 5.11 -15.51 1.54
CA PHE A 94 6.36 -16.00 2.08
C PHE A 94 6.19 -17.43 2.56
N VAL A 95 6.90 -18.37 1.94
CA VAL A 95 7.07 -19.72 2.47
C VAL A 95 8.39 -19.73 3.22
N HIS A 96 8.33 -19.67 4.55
CA HIS A 96 9.52 -19.84 5.38
C HIS A 96 9.73 -21.34 5.67
N LEU A 97 10.82 -21.90 5.14
CA LEU A 97 11.27 -23.25 5.48
C LEU A 97 12.11 -23.20 6.75
N GLY A 98 11.44 -23.29 7.89
CA GLY A 98 12.06 -23.36 9.21
C GLY A 98 12.51 -24.79 9.57
N SER A 99 13.62 -24.90 10.28
CA SER A 99 14.10 -26.17 10.87
C SER A 99 13.78 -26.29 12.37
N ALA A 100 13.13 -25.30 12.98
CA ALA A 100 12.88 -25.28 14.44
C ALA A 100 11.78 -26.25 14.91
N GLY A 101 11.27 -27.10 13.99
CA GLY A 101 10.22 -28.06 14.23
C GLY A 101 10.63 -29.33 15.00
N VAL A 102 11.89 -29.48 15.43
CA VAL A 102 12.27 -30.68 16.20
C VAL A 102 12.17 -30.45 17.71
N THR A 103 12.62 -29.31 18.25
CA THR A 103 12.23 -28.85 19.61
C THR A 103 12.64 -27.40 19.82
N ARG A 104 11.79 -26.61 20.48
CA ARG A 104 12.12 -25.23 20.88
C ARG A 104 13.00 -25.25 22.13
N PRO A 105 14.14 -24.54 22.15
CA PRO A 105 14.88 -24.31 23.39
C PRO A 105 13.95 -23.71 24.45
N ASP A 106 14.13 -24.11 25.72
CA ASP A 106 13.47 -23.51 26.89
C ASP A 106 11.93 -23.63 26.93
N ARG A 107 11.34 -24.56 26.18
CA ARG A 107 9.91 -24.86 26.31
C ARG A 107 9.60 -25.40 27.72
N PRO A 108 8.52 -24.96 28.39
CA PRO A 108 8.10 -25.54 29.67
C PRO A 108 7.90 -27.05 29.58
N GLY A 109 8.46 -27.81 30.53
CA GLY A 109 8.38 -29.27 30.57
C GLY A 109 9.36 -29.99 29.64
N LEU A 110 10.32 -29.28 29.05
CA LEU A 110 11.37 -29.88 28.23
C LEU A 110 12.45 -30.52 29.12
N ASP A 111 12.58 -31.84 29.04
CA ASP A 111 13.70 -32.57 29.66
C ASP A 111 14.92 -32.54 28.70
N PRO A 112 15.99 -31.79 29.00
CA PRO A 112 17.13 -31.64 28.11
C PRO A 112 17.86 -32.97 27.84
N SER A 113 17.82 -33.91 28.79
CA SER A 113 18.55 -35.18 28.68
C SER A 113 18.02 -36.09 27.57
N LYS A 114 16.72 -35.96 27.25
CA LYS A 114 16.02 -36.73 26.22
C LYS A 114 16.04 -36.04 24.85
N GLN A 115 16.69 -34.88 24.74
CA GLN A 115 16.71 -34.11 23.51
C GLN A 115 17.91 -34.42 22.62
N PRO A 116 17.78 -34.18 21.29
CA PRO A 116 18.90 -34.17 20.37
C PRO A 116 20.07 -33.28 20.85
N PRO A 117 21.32 -33.60 20.47
CA PRO A 117 22.50 -32.81 20.82
C PRO A 117 22.36 -31.33 20.47
N ALA A 118 21.69 -30.98 19.37
CA ALA A 118 21.49 -29.59 18.97
C ALA A 118 20.77 -28.73 20.03
N ILE A 119 19.86 -29.33 20.81
CA ILE A 119 19.13 -28.64 21.88
C ILE A 119 19.94 -28.66 23.17
N ARG A 120 20.54 -29.82 23.50
CA ARG A 120 21.40 -29.99 24.68
C ARG A 120 22.60 -29.05 24.67
N LEU A 121 23.24 -28.95 23.52
CA LEU A 121 24.47 -28.19 23.31
C LEU A 121 24.17 -26.80 22.74
N ASN A 122 22.93 -26.29 22.82
CA ASN A 122 22.57 -25.01 22.21
C ASN A 122 23.48 -23.86 22.68
N LYS A 123 23.89 -23.85 23.95
CA LYS A 123 24.85 -22.87 24.48
C LYS A 123 26.26 -23.01 23.88
N GLU A 124 26.72 -24.24 23.66
CA GLU A 124 28.02 -24.54 23.05
C GLU A 124 28.03 -24.29 21.54
N LEU A 125 26.86 -24.33 20.91
CA LEU A 125 26.62 -23.99 19.50
C LEU A 125 26.23 -22.52 19.30
N ASP A 126 26.69 -21.63 20.19
CA ASP A 126 26.43 -20.18 20.14
C ASP A 126 24.95 -19.79 19.97
N PHE A 127 24.06 -20.53 20.63
CA PHE A 127 22.62 -20.28 20.66
C PHE A 127 21.95 -20.27 19.28
N ILE A 128 22.46 -21.05 18.32
CA ILE A 128 21.94 -21.09 16.95
C ILE A 128 20.43 -21.40 16.88
N LEU A 129 19.90 -22.26 17.76
CA LEU A 129 18.46 -22.56 17.78
C LEU A 129 17.63 -21.39 18.32
N THR A 130 18.19 -20.62 19.26
CA THR A 130 17.56 -19.40 19.78
C THR A 130 17.49 -18.34 18.69
N CYS A 131 18.54 -18.18 17.88
CA CYS A 131 18.55 -17.27 16.74
C CYS A 131 17.53 -17.68 15.67
N LYS A 132 17.44 -18.97 15.34
CA LYS A 132 16.42 -19.49 14.41
C LYS A 132 15.00 -19.24 14.90
N LEU A 133 14.74 -19.50 16.18
CA LEU A 133 13.42 -19.25 16.79
C LEU A 133 13.05 -17.77 16.73
N LYS A 134 13.96 -16.87 17.11
CA LYS A 134 13.75 -15.42 17.01
C LYS A 134 13.48 -14.96 15.58
N GLY A 135 14.20 -15.51 14.59
CA GLY A 135 13.96 -15.21 13.18
C GLY A 135 12.57 -15.67 12.71
N GLU A 136 12.13 -16.86 13.13
CA GLU A 136 10.77 -17.33 12.86
C GLU A 136 9.70 -16.44 13.52
N ASP A 137 9.91 -16.03 14.77
CA ASP A 137 8.96 -15.20 15.51
C ASP A 137 8.85 -13.79 14.90
N LEU A 138 9.97 -13.20 14.46
CA LEU A 138 9.96 -11.94 13.70
C LEU A 138 9.10 -12.06 12.44
N ILE A 139 9.26 -13.14 11.66
CA ILE A 139 8.46 -13.34 10.45
C ILE A 139 6.96 -13.48 10.80
N ARG A 140 6.62 -14.18 11.89
CA ARG A 140 5.23 -14.30 12.39
C ARG A 140 4.66 -12.95 12.82
N GLU A 141 5.45 -12.09 13.46
CA GLU A 141 5.03 -10.74 13.87
C GLU A 141 4.82 -9.79 12.67
N MET A 142 5.64 -9.92 11.62
CA MET A 142 5.51 -9.12 10.39
C MET A 142 4.19 -9.37 9.65
N GLU A 143 3.67 -10.60 9.67
CA GLU A 143 2.40 -10.95 9.04
C GLU A 143 1.21 -10.13 9.61
N TYR A 144 1.21 -9.84 10.91
CA TYR A 144 0.17 -9.03 11.55
C TYR A 144 0.20 -7.55 11.13
N HIS A 145 1.36 -7.01 10.73
CA HIS A 145 1.50 -5.61 10.32
C HIS A 145 1.10 -5.35 8.85
N ILE A 146 1.04 -6.38 8.01
CA ILE A 146 0.74 -6.26 6.58
C ILE A 146 -0.78 -6.29 6.30
N GLN A 147 -1.61 -6.62 7.31
CA GLN A 147 -3.07 -6.68 7.18
C GLN A 147 -3.81 -5.33 7.40
N LEU A 148 -3.11 -4.18 7.43
CA LEU A 148 -3.71 -2.84 7.62
C LEU A 148 -3.83 -2.02 6.33
#